data_AF-A0A8T8TDF5-F1
#
_entry.id   AF-A0A8T8TDF5-F1
#
_cell.length_a   1.000
_cell.length_b   1.000
_cell.length_c   1.000
_cell.angle_alpha   90.00
_cell.angle_beta   90.00
_cell.angle_gamma   90.00
#
_symmetry.space_group_name_H-M   'P 1'
#
loop_
_entity.id
_entity.type
_entity.pdbx_description
1 polymer ?
#
loop_
_entity_poly.entity_id
_entity_poly.type
_entity_poly.pdbx_seq_one_letter_code
_entity_poly.pdbx_strand_id
1 'polypeptide(L)'
;MSTLNFCRECNNLLYPQVDRSNQVLLYACKNCNYREEAAHNMVFRNDLVAVSKEQPGVIDKLMTDPTMPRTNEHACPACGADEAVYFQDQSKRTFNREYS
;
A
#
# COMPACT_ATOMS: atom_id res chain seq x y z
N MET A 1 -0.93 2.01 9.60
CA MET A 1 -0.11 2.67 8.55
C MET A 1 -0.16 4.16 8.79
N SER A 2 0.92 4.91 8.57
CA SER A 2 0.85 6.38 8.63
C SER A 2 0.13 6.87 7.39
N THR A 3 -1.08 7.39 7.55
CA THR A 3 -1.90 7.96 6.46
C THR A 3 -1.64 9.45 6.35
N LEU A 4 -1.67 9.99 5.12
CA LEU A 4 -1.63 11.43 4.91
C LEU A 4 -2.99 12.04 5.25
N ASN A 5 -3.00 13.08 6.09
CA ASN A 5 -4.22 13.78 6.49
C ASN A 5 -4.30 15.14 5.77
N PHE A 6 -5.50 15.49 5.32
CA PHE A 6 -5.76 16.70 4.54
C PHE A 6 -6.72 17.63 5.29
N CYS A 7 -6.47 18.93 5.17
CA CYS A 7 -7.28 19.96 5.78
C CYS A 7 -8.70 19.96 5.20
N ARG A 8 -9.72 20.00 6.05
CA ARG A 8 -11.13 20.02 5.64
C ARG A 8 -11.58 21.35 5.02
N GLU A 9 -10.85 22.43 5.26
CA GLU A 9 -11.20 23.76 4.77
C GLU A 9 -10.57 24.08 3.41
N CYS A 10 -9.26 23.79 3.24
CA CYS A 10 -8.49 24.21 2.07
C CYS A 10 -7.77 23.07 1.35
N ASN A 11 -8.02 21.82 1.74
CA ASN A 11 -7.49 20.61 1.12
C ASN A 11 -5.95 20.56 1.00
N ASN A 12 -5.24 21.30 1.86
CA ASN A 12 -3.79 21.24 1.97
C ASN A 12 -3.34 20.15 2.94
N LEU A 13 -2.11 19.66 2.78
CA LEU A 13 -1.51 18.66 3.67
C LEU A 13 -1.40 19.18 5.11
N LEU A 14 -1.83 18.37 6.08
CA LEU A 14 -1.64 18.66 7.50
C LEU A 14 -0.28 18.19 7.99
N TYR A 15 0.31 18.96 8.90
CA TYR A 15 1.62 18.68 9.48
C TYR A 15 1.51 18.36 10.97
N PRO A 16 2.31 17.42 11.48
CA PRO A 16 2.34 17.09 12.89
C PRO A 16 2.82 18.28 13.73
N GLN A 17 2.10 18.59 14.80
CA GLN A 17 2.38 19.66 15.75
C GLN A 17 2.12 19.17 17.18
N VAL A 18 2.98 19.53 18.12
CA VAL A 18 2.81 19.17 19.54
C VAL A 18 1.98 20.23 20.26
N ASP A 19 0.91 19.81 20.95
CA ASP A 19 0.26 20.63 21.97
C ASP A 19 0.89 20.33 23.34
N ARG A 20 1.69 21.27 23.84
CA ARG A 20 2.42 21.11 25.10
C ARG A 20 1.53 21.15 26.34
N SER A 21 0.36 21.78 26.25
CA SER A 21 -0.55 21.94 27.39
C SER A 21 -1.29 20.65 27.69
N ASN A 22 -1.78 19.99 26.65
CA ASN A 22 -2.53 18.74 26.76
C ASN A 22 -1.67 17.49 26.52
N GLN A 23 -0.41 17.67 26.10
CA GLN A 23 0.54 16.61 25.76
C GLN A 23 0.02 15.65 24.67
N VAL A 24 -0.71 16.19 23.69
CA VAL A 24 -1.26 15.44 22.56
C VAL A 24 -0.58 15.82 21.24
N LEU A 25 -0.57 14.88 20.29
CA LEU A 25 -0.15 15.12 18.90
C LEU A 25 -1.33 15.70 18.12
N LEU A 26 -1.12 16.85 17.47
CA LEU A 26 -2.07 17.48 16.56
C LEU A 26 -1.58 17.38 15.12
N TYR A 27 -2.51 17.45 14.17
CA TYR A 27 -2.28 17.71 12.76
C TYR A 27 -2.83 19.10 12.43
N ALA A 28 -1.96 20.02 12.00
CA ALA A 28 -2.30 21.41 11.74
C ALA A 28 -2.02 21.81 10.28
N CYS A 29 -2.90 22.64 9.72
CA CYS A 29 -2.69 23.22 8.40
C CYS A 29 -1.73 24.41 8.48
N LYS A 30 -0.87 24.60 7.47
CA LYS A 30 -0.02 25.78 7.36
C LYS A 30 -0.71 27.00 6.72
N ASN A 31 -1.79 26.75 5.97
CA ASN A 31 -2.43 27.78 5.14
C ASN A 31 -3.70 28.36 5.79
N CYS A 32 -4.21 27.74 6.85
CA CYS A 32 -5.41 28.19 7.58
C CYS A 32 -5.29 27.79 9.06
N ASN A 33 -6.31 28.10 9.86
CA ASN A 33 -6.31 27.85 11.31
C ASN A 33 -6.77 26.44 11.71
N TYR A 34 -7.12 25.58 10.74
CA TYR A 34 -7.59 24.22 11.00
C TYR A 34 -6.52 23.36 11.69
N ARG A 35 -6.95 22.65 12.74
CA ARG A 35 -6.14 21.71 13.53
C ARG A 35 -7.05 20.57 14.00
N GLU A 36 -6.51 19.37 14.08
CA GLU A 36 -7.21 18.20 14.61
C GLU A 36 -6.27 17.32 15.43
N GLU A 37 -6.80 16.56 16.37
CA GLU A 37 -6.02 15.60 17.15
C GLU A 37 -5.66 14.38 16.31
N ALA A 38 -4.43 13.89 16.45
CA ALA A 38 -3.96 12.73 15.72
C ALA A 38 -4.61 11.45 16.24
N ALA A 39 -5.23 10.67 15.34
CA ALA A 39 -5.78 9.35 15.69
C ALA A 39 -4.71 8.36 16.20
N HIS A 40 -3.46 8.50 15.72
CA HIS A 40 -2.32 7.67 16.10
C HIS A 40 -1.06 8.52 16.27
N ASN A 41 -0.20 8.13 17.20
CA ASN A 41 1.06 8.84 17.50
C ASN A 41 2.22 8.52 16.54
N MET A 42 1.98 7.73 15.48
CA MET A 42 2.99 7.33 14.52
C MET A 42 3.04 8.32 13.35
N VAL A 43 4.01 9.26 13.41
CA VAL A 43 4.19 10.30 12.38
C VAL A 43 4.88 9.77 11.13
N PHE A 44 5.82 8.86 11.29
CA PHE A 44 6.63 8.33 10.18
C PHE A 44 6.97 6.87 10.43
N ARG A 45 7.00 6.09 9.35
CA ARG A 45 7.45 4.71 9.33
C ARG A 45 8.28 4.49 8.06
N ASN A 46 9.47 3.94 8.23
CA ASN A 46 10.33 3.53 7.12
C ASN A 46 10.47 2.00 7.13
N ASP A 47 9.80 1.33 6.19
CA ASP A 47 9.91 -0.11 6.02
C ASP A 47 11.01 -0.44 4.99
N LEU A 48 12.21 -0.77 5.48
CA LEU A 48 13.38 -1.08 4.63
C LEU A 48 13.19 -2.36 3.82
N VAL A 49 12.53 -3.36 4.43
CA VAL A 49 12.09 -4.57 3.76
C VAL A 49 10.58 -4.45 3.63
N ALA A 50 10.15 -3.71 2.62
CA ALA A 50 8.77 -3.77 2.19
C ALA A 50 8.56 -5.15 1.58
N VAL A 51 8.16 -6.12 2.41
CA VAL A 51 7.36 -7.25 1.94
C VAL A 51 6.05 -6.64 1.47
N SER A 52 6.09 -6.03 0.28
CA SER A 52 4.88 -5.89 -0.50
C SER A 52 4.39 -7.33 -0.60
N LYS A 53 3.38 -7.69 0.20
CA LYS A 53 2.49 -8.78 -0.20
C LYS A 53 2.22 -8.48 -1.65
N GLU A 54 2.67 -9.36 -2.54
CA GLU A 54 2.54 -9.20 -3.97
C GLU A 54 1.09 -8.83 -4.21
N GLN A 55 0.84 -7.53 -4.41
CA GLN A 55 -0.48 -7.09 -4.77
C GLN A 55 -0.52 -7.44 -6.24
N PRO A 56 -1.44 -8.32 -6.67
CA PRO A 56 -1.63 -8.54 -8.08
C PRO A 56 -1.76 -7.16 -8.71
N GLY A 57 -0.91 -6.85 -9.69
CA GLY A 57 -1.06 -5.63 -10.47
C GLY A 57 -2.37 -5.66 -11.25
N VAL A 58 -2.42 -4.98 -12.39
CA VAL A 58 -3.57 -5.13 -13.28
C VAL A 58 -3.51 -6.51 -13.94
N ILE A 59 -4.34 -7.45 -13.47
CA ILE A 59 -4.35 -8.85 -13.95
C ILE A 59 -5.40 -9.12 -15.04
N ASP A 60 -6.27 -8.14 -15.35
CA ASP A 60 -7.44 -8.33 -16.21
C ASP A 60 -7.11 -8.87 -17.62
N LYS A 61 -5.92 -8.56 -18.14
CA LYS A 61 -5.50 -8.95 -19.50
C LYS A 61 -4.69 -10.24 -19.56
N LEU A 62 -4.30 -10.78 -18.40
CA LEU A 62 -3.43 -11.97 -18.34
C LEU A 62 -4.16 -13.22 -18.83
N MET A 63 -5.47 -13.31 -18.61
CA MET A 63 -6.28 -14.47 -19.00
C MET A 63 -6.43 -14.62 -20.52
N THR A 64 -6.29 -13.52 -21.27
CA THR A 64 -6.44 -13.49 -22.73
C THR A 64 -5.11 -13.54 -23.48
N ASP A 65 -3.98 -13.40 -22.79
CA ASP A 65 -2.67 -13.37 -23.42
C ASP A 65 -2.22 -14.79 -23.79
N PRO A 66 -2.04 -15.11 -25.09
CA PRO A 66 -1.64 -16.44 -25.54
C PRO A 66 -0.17 -16.76 -25.22
N THR A 67 0.65 -15.78 -24.82
CA THR A 67 2.06 -15.97 -24.47
C THR A 67 2.26 -16.38 -23.02
N MET A 68 1.21 -16.30 -22.20
CA MET A 68 1.26 -16.66 -20.78
C MET A 68 1.15 -18.16 -20.58
N PRO A 69 1.94 -18.75 -19.66
CA PRO A 69 1.89 -20.17 -19.40
C PRO A 69 0.63 -20.56 -18.60
N ARG A 70 0.08 -21.74 -18.93
CA ARG A 70 -1.15 -22.30 -18.35
C ARG A 70 -0.86 -23.63 -17.69
N THR A 71 -1.53 -23.91 -16.56
CA THR A 71 -1.43 -25.18 -15.84
C THR A 71 -2.82 -25.68 -15.47
N ASN A 72 -2.97 -27.01 -15.40
CA ASN A 72 -4.16 -27.69 -14.87
C ASN A 72 -3.88 -28.40 -13.53
N GLU A 73 -2.70 -28.19 -12.95
CA GLU A 73 -2.24 -28.90 -11.74
C GLU A 73 -2.85 -28.32 -10.45
N HIS A 74 -3.43 -27.11 -10.52
CA HIS A 74 -3.90 -26.37 -9.37
C HIS A 74 -5.33 -25.86 -9.59
N ALA A 75 -6.30 -26.55 -8.97
CA ALA A 75 -7.69 -26.10 -8.99
C ALA A 75 -7.88 -24.78 -8.22
N CYS A 76 -8.68 -23.88 -8.76
CA CYS A 76 -9.00 -22.60 -8.14
C CYS A 76 -9.73 -22.81 -6.79
N PRO A 77 -9.24 -22.26 -5.67
CA PRO A 77 -9.87 -22.44 -4.36
C PRO A 77 -11.24 -21.76 -4.22
N ALA A 78 -11.59 -20.84 -5.14
CA ALA A 78 -12.86 -20.10 -5.10
C ALA A 78 -13.96 -20.75 -5.98
N CYS A 79 -13.62 -21.23 -7.18
CA CYS A 79 -14.60 -21.76 -8.14
C CYS A 79 -14.35 -23.21 -8.58
N GLY A 80 -13.21 -23.80 -8.23
CA GLY A 80 -12.87 -25.19 -8.58
C GLY A 80 -12.49 -25.43 -10.04
N ALA A 81 -12.31 -24.39 -10.85
CA ALA A 81 -11.78 -24.55 -12.22
C ALA A 81 -10.33 -25.05 -12.20
N ASP A 82 -9.99 -25.99 -13.07
CA ASP A 82 -8.65 -26.60 -13.11
C ASP A 82 -7.62 -25.75 -13.86
N GLU A 83 -8.05 -24.93 -14.82
CA GLU A 83 -7.15 -24.12 -15.64
C GLU A 83 -6.77 -22.81 -14.93
N ALA A 84 -5.46 -22.57 -14.79
CA ALA A 84 -4.91 -21.35 -14.23
C ALA A 84 -3.75 -20.80 -15.07
N VAL A 85 -3.67 -19.48 -15.16
CA VAL A 85 -2.50 -18.75 -15.68
C VAL A 85 -1.58 -18.40 -14.52
N TYR A 86 -0.27 -18.65 -14.66
CA TYR A 86 0.72 -18.29 -13.64
C TYR A 86 1.79 -17.35 -14.21
N PHE A 87 2.35 -16.52 -13.33
CA PHE A 87 3.41 -15.58 -13.67
C PHE A 87 4.26 -15.25 -12.46
N GLN A 88 5.49 -14.84 -12.70
CA GLN A 88 6.35 -14.28 -11.67
C GLN A 88 6.13 -12.77 -11.59
N ASP A 89 6.24 -12.20 -10.39
CA ASP A 89 6.15 -10.77 -10.19
C ASP A 89 7.18 -10.03 -11.09
N GLN A 90 6.69 -9.09 -11.89
CA GLN A 90 7.52 -8.26 -12.76
C GLN A 90 8.20 -7.11 -12.00
N SER A 91 7.93 -6.97 -10.70
CA SER A 91 8.55 -5.93 -9.88
C SER A 91 10.07 -6.15 -9.84
N LYS A 92 10.82 -5.22 -10.45
CA LYS A 92 12.28 -5.16 -10.32
C LYS A 92 12.63 -4.59 -8.94
N ARG A 93 12.42 -5.37 -7.88
CA ARG A 93 13.11 -5.15 -6.61
C ARG A 93 14.28 -6.11 -6.58
N THR A 94 15.48 -5.56 -6.64
CA THR A 94 16.78 -6.25 -6.70
C THR A 94 17.05 -7.28 -5.61
N PHE A 95 16.11 -7.50 -4.67
CA PHE A 95 16.21 -8.41 -3.54
C PHE A 95 15.76 -9.85 -3.82
N ASN A 96 15.06 -10.14 -4.93
CA ASN A 96 14.67 -11.52 -5.27
C ASN A 96 15.80 -12.35 -5.89
N ARG A 97 17.04 -11.83 -5.95
CA ARG A 97 18.17 -12.47 -6.66
C ARG A 97 19.11 -13.29 -5.76
N GLU A 98 18.93 -13.26 -4.43
CA GLU A 98 19.86 -13.93 -3.49
C GLU A 98 19.36 -15.25 -2.89
N TYR A 99 18.20 -15.74 -3.32
CA TYR A 99 17.78 -17.12 -3.01
C TYR A 99 17.42 -17.86 -4.29
N SER A 100 18.44 -18.27 -5.03
CA SER A 100 18.39 -19.35 -6.02
C SER A 100 19.65 -20.18 -5.90
#